data_AF-M8CGP5-F1
#
_entry.id   AF-M8CGP5-F1
#
_cell.length_a   1.000
_cell.length_b   1.000
_cell.length_c   1.000
_cell.angle_alpha   90.00
_cell.angle_beta   90.00
_cell.angle_gamma   90.00
#
_symmetry.space_group_name_H-M   'P 1'
#
loop_
_entity.id
_entity.type
_entity.pdbx_description
1 polymer ?
#
loop_
_entity_poly.entity_id
_entity_poly.type
_entity_poly.pdbx_seq_one_letter_code
_entity_poly.pdbx_strand_id
1 'polypeptide(L)'
;MGRKFFSCLLLLSFLLPLWFLPQRKGGKNLARSHLESHLDHIGALPYFTEVCGYHGPIYMTYPTKALAPLMLEDYRKVMVDHRGEEEQYSYEDIQNCMKKVIPLDLKQTIQVDRELVIRAYYAGHVLGAAMIYAKVGDAALVYTGDYNMTPDRHLGAAQIDHLKLDLLITESTYAKTVRDSKHAREREFLKAVHKCVSGGGKVLIPAFALGRAQELCILLDDYWERMNLKIPIYFSAGLTIQANMYYKMLIGWTSQKIKDSYTVHNPFDFKHGFLTLQFATSSVHSLMILDPVYFLRHLIHQLSFSPHTDSKGIMDLTEFLSPSHVILVHGEKPQMSFLKERIESELGMPCYYPANNETVSIPTTKNLKISATDKFIASCSTSQARDSTQKSNLICGNHLSGANGDEKLAEGILLMEKSKDAKILCEDELLQLLGAEGHSLQFEPLLHSRIGEAETDIVDDLASE
;
A
#
# COMPACT_ATOMS: atom_id res chain seq x y z
N MET A 1 -8.40 -12.11 -22.87
CA MET A 1 -7.98 -10.90 -22.11
C MET A 1 -8.09 -11.05 -20.58
N GLY A 2 -8.20 -12.27 -20.01
CA GLY A 2 -8.55 -12.47 -18.58
C GLY A 2 -7.68 -13.47 -17.81
N ARG A 3 -6.38 -13.59 -18.09
CA ARG A 3 -5.45 -14.49 -17.36
C ARG A 3 -4.18 -13.83 -16.83
N LYS A 4 -4.04 -12.51 -16.95
CA LYS A 4 -2.91 -11.74 -16.39
C LYS A 4 -3.21 -11.06 -15.06
N PHE A 5 -4.49 -10.88 -14.72
CA PHE A 5 -4.90 -10.27 -13.46
C PHE A 5 -4.54 -11.15 -12.25
N PHE A 6 -4.50 -12.47 -12.46
CA PHE A 6 -4.29 -13.49 -11.43
C PHE A 6 -2.85 -13.66 -10.91
N SER A 7 -1.93 -12.77 -11.29
CA SER A 7 -0.53 -12.84 -10.84
C SER A 7 -0.02 -11.56 -10.16
N CYS A 8 -0.81 -10.49 -10.12
CA CYS A 8 -0.45 -9.32 -9.34
C CYS A 8 -0.93 -9.51 -7.90
N LEU A 9 -0.01 -9.48 -6.94
CA LEU A 9 -0.24 -9.50 -5.48
C LEU A 9 -0.34 -10.88 -4.80
N LEU A 10 0.43 -11.89 -5.21
CA LEU A 10 0.81 -12.94 -4.26
C LEU A 10 2.08 -12.51 -3.51
N LEU A 11 2.07 -12.68 -2.19
CA LEU A 11 3.20 -12.57 -1.26
C LEU A 11 3.66 -11.14 -0.93
N LEU A 12 2.72 -10.33 -0.46
CA LEU A 12 3.02 -9.21 0.45
C LEU A 12 2.39 -9.59 1.81
N SER A 13 3.21 -9.79 2.85
CA SER A 13 2.90 -10.13 4.27
C SER A 13 2.25 -11.46 4.66
N PHE A 14 1.83 -12.33 3.74
CA PHE A 14 1.24 -13.61 4.14
C PHE A 14 2.21 -14.77 3.98
N LEU A 15 3.14 -14.96 4.93
CA LEU A 15 3.65 -16.28 5.28
C LEU A 15 3.95 -16.37 6.79
N LEU A 16 2.89 -16.40 7.61
CA LEU A 16 2.92 -17.19 8.84
C LEU A 16 3.19 -18.67 8.48
N PRO A 17 3.83 -19.46 9.38
CA PRO A 17 4.46 -20.72 9.02
C PRO A 17 3.42 -21.76 8.58
N LEU A 18 3.57 -22.23 7.33
CA LEU A 18 3.04 -23.44 6.70
C LEU A 18 1.53 -23.76 6.85
N TRP A 19 0.87 -24.03 5.72
CA TRP A 19 0.25 -25.33 5.35
C TRP A 19 -0.72 -25.12 4.17
N PHE A 20 -0.50 -25.90 3.10
CA PHE A 20 -1.34 -26.13 1.90
C PHE A 20 -1.70 -24.97 0.95
N LEU A 21 -1.01 -24.91 -0.19
CA LEU A 21 -1.64 -24.57 -1.48
C LEU A 21 -1.09 -25.51 -2.59
N PRO A 22 -1.95 -26.24 -3.32
CA PRO A 22 -1.52 -27.06 -4.46
C PRO A 22 -1.11 -26.17 -5.63
N GLN A 23 0.10 -26.37 -6.14
CA GLN A 23 0.61 -25.81 -7.39
C GLN A 23 -0.29 -26.22 -8.57
N ARG A 24 -0.99 -25.27 -9.21
CA ARG A 24 -1.52 -25.47 -10.58
C ARG A 24 -0.47 -25.02 -11.59
N LYS A 25 0.03 -26.00 -12.36
CA LYS A 25 0.99 -25.81 -13.46
C LYS A 25 0.49 -24.77 -14.49
N GLY A 26 1.34 -23.81 -14.83
CA GLY A 26 1.24 -23.05 -16.09
C GLY A 26 1.06 -21.53 -15.99
N GLY A 27 1.05 -20.92 -14.81
CA GLY A 27 1.05 -19.45 -14.64
C GLY A 27 2.45 -18.93 -14.33
N LYS A 28 2.87 -17.82 -14.98
CA LYS A 28 3.99 -17.01 -14.47
C LYS A 28 3.52 -16.37 -13.17
N ASN A 29 3.65 -17.09 -12.06
CA ASN A 29 3.41 -16.54 -10.73
C ASN A 29 4.41 -15.43 -10.50
N LEU A 30 3.99 -14.39 -9.80
CA LEU A 30 4.75 -13.18 -9.59
C LEU A 30 4.58 -12.78 -8.13
N ALA A 31 5.59 -13.10 -7.32
CA ALA A 31 5.72 -12.53 -5.99
C ALA A 31 6.27 -11.12 -6.13
N ARG A 32 5.52 -10.09 -5.69
CA ARG A 32 6.01 -8.71 -5.71
C ARG A 32 5.90 -8.12 -4.31
N SER A 33 7.08 -7.69 -3.85
CA SER A 33 7.47 -6.91 -2.67
C SER A 33 7.45 -7.59 -1.29
N HIS A 34 8.62 -7.68 -0.67
CA HIS A 34 8.76 -7.85 0.78
C HIS A 34 9.66 -6.71 1.23
N LEU A 35 9.11 -5.72 1.90
CA LEU A 35 9.83 -4.46 2.13
C LEU A 35 10.12 -4.19 3.58
N GLU A 36 9.73 -5.12 4.43
CA GLU A 36 10.02 -5.12 5.83
C GLU A 36 10.88 -6.32 6.16
N SER A 37 11.96 -6.12 6.91
CA SER A 37 12.90 -7.18 7.27
C SER A 37 12.46 -8.01 8.47
N HIS A 38 11.30 -7.73 9.06
CA HIS A 38 10.73 -8.58 10.10
C HIS A 38 10.27 -9.93 9.52
N LEU A 39 10.35 -10.98 10.34
CA LEU A 39 10.22 -12.37 9.92
C LEU A 39 8.80 -12.75 9.49
N ASP A 40 7.79 -12.11 10.05
CA ASP A 40 6.39 -12.17 9.62
C ASP A 40 6.18 -11.66 8.18
N HIS A 41 7.11 -10.88 7.65
CA HIS A 41 7.06 -10.38 6.27
C HIS A 41 7.99 -11.10 5.30
N ILE A 42 9.20 -11.50 5.72
CA ILE A 42 10.21 -12.14 4.84
C ILE A 42 10.50 -13.61 5.15
N GLY A 43 10.02 -14.15 6.27
CA GLY A 43 10.56 -15.37 6.90
C GLY A 43 10.49 -16.63 6.04
N ALA A 44 9.50 -16.72 5.14
CA ALA A 44 9.34 -17.86 4.24
C ALA A 44 9.66 -17.53 2.78
N LEU A 45 10.29 -16.37 2.53
CA LEU A 45 10.74 -16.00 1.19
C LEU A 45 11.75 -17.01 0.60
N PRO A 46 12.80 -17.48 1.32
CA PRO A 46 13.72 -18.49 0.78
C PRO A 46 13.02 -19.81 0.44
N TYR A 47 12.08 -20.23 1.29
CA TYR A 47 11.25 -21.41 1.05
C TYR A 47 10.43 -21.26 -0.25
N PHE A 48 9.76 -20.12 -0.41
CA PHE A 48 8.97 -19.86 -1.61
C PHE A 48 9.83 -19.83 -2.89
N THR A 49 11.05 -19.28 -2.81
CA THR A 49 11.90 -19.11 -4.00
C THR A 49 12.67 -20.36 -4.36
N GLU A 50 13.26 -21.05 -3.39
CA GLU A 50 14.14 -22.20 -3.66
C GLU A 50 13.44 -23.54 -3.51
N VAL A 51 12.51 -23.69 -2.55
CA VAL A 51 11.80 -24.95 -2.32
C VAL A 51 10.56 -25.07 -3.20
N CYS A 52 9.77 -24.00 -3.29
CA CYS A 52 8.56 -23.98 -4.14
C CYS A 52 8.84 -23.67 -5.63
N GLY A 53 10.08 -23.31 -5.98
CA GLY A 53 10.52 -23.11 -7.37
C GLY A 53 10.09 -21.80 -8.01
N TYR A 54 9.99 -20.71 -7.24
CA TYR A 54 9.77 -19.38 -7.82
C TYR A 54 11.06 -18.75 -8.36
N HIS A 55 11.01 -18.32 -9.63
CA HIS A 55 12.16 -17.76 -10.36
C HIS A 55 11.97 -16.31 -10.82
N GLY A 56 10.87 -15.66 -10.43
CA GLY A 56 10.64 -14.27 -10.80
C GLY A 56 11.46 -13.27 -9.97
N PRO A 57 11.42 -11.98 -10.33
CA PRO A 57 12.16 -10.94 -9.61
C PRO A 57 11.51 -10.61 -8.27
N ILE A 58 12.34 -10.37 -7.25
CA ILE A 58 11.91 -9.93 -5.92
C ILE A 58 12.29 -8.46 -5.77
N TYR A 59 11.37 -7.63 -5.27
CA TYR A 59 11.60 -6.20 -5.07
C TYR A 59 11.73 -5.89 -3.58
N MET A 60 12.85 -5.27 -3.19
CA MET A 60 13.14 -4.87 -1.81
C MET A 60 13.79 -3.49 -1.80
N THR A 61 13.64 -2.73 -0.73
CA THR A 61 14.45 -1.53 -0.54
C THR A 61 15.91 -1.92 -0.32
N TYR A 62 16.83 -0.99 -0.55
CA TYR A 62 18.25 -1.22 -0.28
C TYR A 62 18.52 -1.70 1.17
N PRO A 63 17.94 -1.09 2.22
CA PRO A 63 18.15 -1.59 3.58
C PRO A 63 17.53 -2.96 3.83
N THR A 64 16.32 -3.22 3.31
CA THR A 64 15.68 -4.52 3.49
C THR A 64 16.49 -5.63 2.83
N LYS A 65 17.05 -5.41 1.63
CA LYS A 65 17.96 -6.36 0.98
C LYS A 65 19.23 -6.64 1.81
N ALA A 66 19.74 -5.62 2.51
CA ALA A 66 20.94 -5.75 3.32
C ALA A 66 20.67 -6.47 4.66
N LEU A 67 19.51 -6.24 5.26
CA LEU A 67 19.11 -6.78 6.56
C LEU A 67 18.44 -8.17 6.47
N ALA A 68 17.76 -8.48 5.37
CA ALA A 68 17.02 -9.74 5.21
C ALA A 68 17.89 -11.00 5.40
N PRO A 69 19.10 -11.15 4.81
CA PRO A 69 19.90 -12.35 5.00
C PRO A 69 20.29 -12.57 6.46
N LEU A 70 20.53 -11.48 7.18
CA LEU A 70 20.88 -11.49 8.59
C LEU A 70 19.70 -11.97 9.46
N MET A 71 18.50 -11.43 9.22
CA MET A 71 17.28 -11.82 9.93
C MET A 71 16.90 -13.28 9.65
N LEU A 72 16.98 -13.71 8.39
CA LEU A 72 16.65 -15.08 7.97
C LEU A 72 17.62 -16.11 8.56
N GLU A 73 18.91 -15.79 8.60
CA GLU A 73 19.92 -16.68 9.16
C GLU A 73 19.81 -16.79 10.69
N ASP A 74 19.49 -15.69 11.38
CA ASP A 74 19.22 -15.72 12.83
C ASP A 74 17.99 -16.59 13.13
N TYR A 75 16.90 -16.42 12.39
CA TYR A 75 15.72 -17.27 12.50
C TYR A 75 16.04 -18.75 12.27
N ARG A 76 16.77 -19.07 11.20
CA ARG A 76 17.17 -20.45 10.88
C ARG A 76 17.96 -21.08 12.04
N LYS A 77 18.96 -20.38 12.57
CA LYS A 77 19.76 -20.83 13.73
C LYS A 77 18.93 -21.01 15.00
N VAL A 78 17.98 -20.13 15.28
CA VAL A 78 17.11 -20.26 16.46
C VAL A 78 16.19 -21.47 16.31
N MET A 79 15.56 -21.68 15.14
CA MET A 79 14.64 -22.80 14.94
C MET A 79 15.38 -24.15 14.93
N VAL A 80 16.50 -24.24 14.19
CA VAL A 80 17.24 -25.49 14.04
C VAL A 80 18.09 -25.78 15.27
N ASP A 81 18.97 -24.87 15.67
CA ASP A 81 19.99 -25.17 16.69
C ASP A 81 19.43 -25.13 18.12
N HIS A 82 18.43 -24.27 18.39
CA HIS A 82 17.92 -24.08 19.75
C HIS A 82 16.61 -24.84 20.01
N ARG A 83 15.74 -24.98 18.99
CA ARG A 83 14.46 -25.68 19.13
C ARG A 83 14.47 -27.10 18.57
N GLY A 84 15.47 -27.46 17.75
CA GLY A 84 15.55 -28.77 17.11
C GLY A 84 14.45 -29.01 16.07
N GLU A 85 13.91 -27.93 15.48
CA GLU A 85 12.92 -28.02 14.41
C GLU A 85 13.58 -28.43 13.08
N GLU A 86 12.80 -29.02 12.16
CA GLU A 86 13.30 -29.37 10.83
C GLU A 86 13.68 -28.12 10.03
N GLU A 87 14.87 -28.16 9.43
CA GLU A 87 15.36 -27.08 8.57
C GLU A 87 14.45 -26.93 7.33
N GLN A 88 13.76 -25.79 7.25
CA GLN A 88 12.85 -25.49 6.14
C GLN A 88 13.59 -25.01 4.88
N TYR A 89 14.75 -24.36 5.06
CA TYR A 89 15.63 -23.89 4.00
C TYR A 89 17.04 -23.71 4.56
N SER A 90 18.04 -23.91 3.70
CA SER A 90 19.45 -23.81 4.06
C SER A 90 19.96 -22.36 3.99
N TYR A 91 21.16 -22.12 4.52
CA TYR A 91 21.86 -20.84 4.29
C TYR A 91 22.14 -20.57 2.81
N GLU A 92 22.40 -21.62 2.01
CA GLU A 92 22.59 -21.47 0.57
C GLU A 92 21.31 -21.00 -0.12
N ASP A 93 20.15 -21.47 0.34
CA ASP A 93 18.86 -21.01 -0.17
C ASP A 93 18.62 -19.53 0.12
N ILE A 94 19.01 -19.04 1.30
CA ILE A 94 18.98 -17.60 1.62
C ILE A 94 19.85 -16.83 0.61
N GLN A 95 21.08 -17.28 0.35
CA GLN A 95 21.97 -16.61 -0.60
C GLN A 95 21.40 -16.61 -2.03
N ASN A 96 20.86 -17.74 -2.48
CA ASN A 96 20.25 -17.88 -3.81
C ASN A 96 18.99 -17.03 -3.96
N CYS A 97 18.17 -16.96 -2.92
CA CYS A 97 17.02 -16.07 -2.84
C CYS A 97 17.43 -14.60 -3.02
N MET A 98 18.48 -14.16 -2.30
CA MET A 98 18.96 -12.77 -2.35
C MET A 98 19.54 -12.36 -3.71
N LYS A 99 20.03 -13.33 -4.52
CA LYS A 99 20.46 -13.08 -5.90
C LYS A 99 19.29 -12.69 -6.82
N LYS A 100 18.05 -13.08 -6.49
CA LYS A 100 16.83 -12.74 -7.24
C LYS A 100 16.29 -11.33 -6.90
N VAL A 101 16.88 -10.66 -5.91
CA VAL A 101 16.41 -9.36 -5.40
C VAL A 101 16.92 -8.19 -6.25
N ILE A 102 15.98 -7.46 -6.82
CA ILE A 102 16.16 -6.14 -7.44
C ILE A 102 15.93 -5.07 -6.36
N PRO A 103 16.99 -4.38 -5.93
CA PRO A 103 16.85 -3.31 -4.94
C PRO A 103 16.19 -2.07 -5.56
N LEU A 104 15.47 -1.32 -4.73
CA LEU A 104 14.82 -0.07 -5.11
C LEU A 104 14.99 1.02 -4.05
N ASP A 105 15.00 2.27 -4.51
CA ASP A 105 15.07 3.45 -3.66
C ASP A 105 13.67 4.02 -3.36
N LEU A 106 13.57 4.87 -2.34
CA LEU A 106 12.34 5.59 -2.03
C LEU A 106 11.92 6.48 -3.20
N LYS A 107 10.62 6.48 -3.50
CA LYS A 107 10.00 7.19 -4.62
C LYS A 107 10.52 6.79 -6.01
N GLN A 108 11.39 5.79 -6.11
CA GLN A 108 11.78 5.23 -7.40
C GLN A 108 10.60 4.52 -8.05
N THR A 109 10.29 4.89 -9.30
CA THR A 109 9.29 4.21 -10.12
C THR A 109 9.96 3.16 -11.00
N ILE A 110 9.48 1.93 -10.94
CA ILE A 110 9.98 0.82 -11.75
C ILE A 110 8.83 0.30 -12.63
N GLN A 111 9.04 0.32 -13.94
CA GLN A 111 8.18 -0.38 -14.89
C GLN A 111 8.55 -1.85 -14.86
N VAL A 112 7.70 -2.71 -14.30
CA VAL A 112 8.04 -4.13 -14.14
C VAL A 112 7.72 -4.94 -15.38
N ASP A 113 6.60 -4.64 -16.03
CA ASP A 113 6.19 -5.18 -17.32
C ASP A 113 5.30 -4.17 -18.05
N ARG A 114 4.62 -4.53 -19.15
CA ARG A 114 3.81 -3.58 -19.93
C ARG A 114 2.63 -2.99 -19.17
N GLU A 115 2.13 -3.68 -18.14
CA GLU A 115 0.90 -3.32 -17.44
C GLU A 115 1.17 -2.95 -15.97
N LEU A 116 2.24 -3.46 -15.34
CA LEU A 116 2.60 -3.11 -13.96
C LEU A 116 3.71 -2.05 -13.86
N VAL A 117 3.40 -1.02 -13.07
CA VAL A 117 4.36 -0.08 -12.47
C VAL A 117 4.35 -0.23 -10.95
N ILE A 118 5.52 -0.18 -10.32
CA ILE A 118 5.64 -0.09 -8.85
C ILE A 118 6.41 1.16 -8.44
N ARG A 119 6.10 1.67 -7.25
CA ARG A 119 6.87 2.72 -6.56
C ARG A 119 6.83 2.47 -5.06
N ALA A 120 7.98 2.63 -4.39
CA ALA A 120 8.05 2.54 -2.94
C ALA A 120 7.95 3.90 -2.26
N TYR A 121 7.30 3.90 -1.11
CA TYR A 121 7.12 5.04 -0.22
C TYR A 121 7.60 4.67 1.18
N TYR A 122 8.07 5.66 1.93
CA TYR A 122 8.68 5.43 3.24
C TYR A 122 7.62 5.04 4.28
N ALA A 123 7.77 3.93 4.98
CA ALA A 123 6.76 3.45 5.96
C ALA A 123 7.06 3.86 7.41
N GLY A 124 8.29 4.25 7.75
CA GLY A 124 8.63 4.74 9.09
C GLY A 124 8.58 3.70 10.23
N HIS A 125 8.45 2.41 9.92
CA HIS A 125 8.31 1.33 10.91
C HIS A 125 9.67 0.76 11.38
N VAL A 126 10.46 0.24 10.44
CA VAL A 126 11.86 -0.17 10.63
C VAL A 126 12.74 0.38 9.51
N LEU A 127 14.06 0.32 9.67
CA LEU A 127 15.01 0.77 8.65
C LEU A 127 14.80 0.00 7.34
N GLY A 128 14.37 0.71 6.29
CA GLY A 128 14.06 0.13 4.99
C GLY A 128 12.59 -0.21 4.75
N ALA A 129 11.74 -0.15 5.77
CA ALA A 129 10.30 -0.41 5.63
C ALA A 129 9.69 0.54 4.60
N ALA A 130 8.88 -0.02 3.69
CA ALA A 130 8.25 0.73 2.63
C ALA A 130 6.83 0.26 2.29
N MET A 131 5.96 1.24 2.04
CA MET A 131 4.66 1.03 1.43
C MET A 131 4.84 0.94 -0.10
N ILE A 132 4.06 0.10 -0.76
CA ILE A 132 4.11 -0.07 -2.23
C ILE A 132 2.88 0.46 -2.88
N TYR A 133 3.10 1.44 -3.74
CA TYR A 133 2.18 1.75 -4.80
C TYR A 133 2.39 0.80 -5.98
N ALA A 134 1.31 0.22 -6.46
CA ALA A 134 1.28 -0.61 -7.66
C ALA A 134 0.17 -0.12 -8.58
N LYS A 135 0.50 0.09 -9.86
CA LYS A 135 -0.47 0.42 -10.90
C LYS A 135 -0.49 -0.67 -11.95
N VAL A 136 -1.63 -1.35 -12.09
CA VAL A 136 -1.87 -2.41 -13.08
C VAL A 136 -2.90 -1.92 -14.10
N GLY A 137 -2.45 -1.59 -15.31
CA GLY A 137 -3.31 -0.92 -16.29
C GLY A 137 -3.77 0.44 -15.77
N ASP A 138 -5.08 0.62 -15.61
CA ASP A 138 -5.66 1.85 -15.04
C ASP A 138 -5.91 1.77 -13.54
N ALA A 139 -5.87 0.56 -12.96
CA ALA A 139 -6.12 0.35 -11.55
C ALA A 139 -4.87 0.65 -10.72
N ALA A 140 -5.02 1.38 -9.63
CA ALA A 140 -3.95 1.74 -8.72
C ALA A 140 -4.27 1.28 -7.30
N LEU A 141 -3.27 0.71 -6.62
CA LEU A 141 -3.38 0.30 -5.23
C LEU A 141 -2.16 0.70 -4.42
N VAL A 142 -2.35 0.78 -3.11
CA VAL A 142 -1.25 0.84 -2.13
C VAL A 142 -1.38 -0.33 -1.18
N TYR A 143 -0.26 -1.03 -0.96
CA TYR A 143 -0.10 -1.98 0.13
C TYR A 143 0.88 -1.39 1.14
N THR A 144 0.49 -1.27 2.42
CA THR A 144 1.29 -0.51 3.39
C THR A 144 2.44 -1.31 4.02
N GLY A 145 2.28 -2.62 4.22
CA GLY A 145 3.09 -3.33 5.23
C GLY A 145 2.79 -2.78 6.62
N ASP A 146 3.70 -3.01 7.58
CA ASP A 146 3.65 -2.26 8.83
C ASP A 146 4.26 -0.87 8.63
N TYR A 147 3.59 0.13 9.19
CA TYR A 147 3.95 1.53 9.03
C TYR A 147 3.74 2.29 10.34
N ASN A 148 4.33 3.48 10.44
CA ASN A 148 4.17 4.34 11.60
C ASN A 148 3.93 5.77 11.18
N MET A 149 2.75 6.32 11.52
CA MET A 149 2.43 7.73 11.27
C MET A 149 3.07 8.67 12.31
N THR A 150 3.59 8.14 13.42
CA THR A 150 4.29 8.93 14.44
C THR A 150 5.80 8.76 14.31
N PRO A 151 6.59 9.83 14.16
CA PRO A 151 8.03 9.69 14.00
C PRO A 151 8.70 9.12 15.25
N ASP A 152 9.55 8.12 15.04
CA ASP A 152 10.46 7.62 16.06
C ASP A 152 11.72 8.53 16.19
N ARG A 153 12.60 8.28 17.16
CA ARG A 153 13.86 9.05 17.26
C ARG A 153 14.77 8.70 16.09
N HIS A 154 14.83 7.41 15.75
CA HIS A 154 15.68 6.90 14.67
C HIS A 154 15.02 7.00 13.27
N LEU A 155 13.69 6.96 13.16
CA LEU A 155 12.95 6.98 11.87
C LEU A 155 11.94 8.12 11.80
N GLY A 156 11.66 8.58 10.58
CA GLY A 156 10.56 9.53 10.34
C GLY A 156 9.19 8.86 10.39
N ALA A 157 8.13 9.66 10.29
CA ALA A 157 6.79 9.14 10.02
C ALA A 157 6.69 8.59 8.59
N ALA A 158 5.70 7.74 8.34
CA ALA A 158 5.35 7.28 7.00
C ALA A 158 5.08 8.47 6.06
N GLN A 159 5.53 8.37 4.81
CA GLN A 159 5.44 9.44 3.81
C GLN A 159 4.99 8.87 2.47
N ILE A 160 3.82 9.30 2.01
CA ILE A 160 3.25 8.95 0.72
C ILE A 160 2.65 10.20 0.06
N ASP A 161 2.73 10.27 -1.26
CA ASP A 161 2.15 11.36 -2.03
C ASP A 161 0.61 11.21 -2.06
N HIS A 162 -0.13 12.28 -2.37
CA HIS A 162 -1.57 12.14 -2.66
C HIS A 162 -1.77 11.39 -3.98
N LEU A 163 -2.47 10.26 -3.92
CA LEU A 163 -2.64 9.34 -5.05
C LEU A 163 -4.12 9.04 -5.23
N LYS A 164 -4.58 8.97 -6.48
CA LYS A 164 -5.89 8.40 -6.79
C LYS A 164 -5.79 6.87 -6.76
N LEU A 165 -6.40 6.25 -5.76
CA LEU A 165 -6.31 4.81 -5.51
C LEU A 165 -7.67 4.13 -5.64
N ASP A 166 -7.70 2.98 -6.31
CA ASP A 166 -8.87 2.10 -6.32
C ASP A 166 -8.91 1.23 -5.05
N LEU A 167 -7.74 0.92 -4.48
CA LEU A 167 -7.60 0.02 -3.34
C LEU A 167 -6.46 0.43 -2.40
N LEU A 168 -6.74 0.47 -1.11
CA LEU A 168 -5.74 0.49 -0.04
C LEU A 168 -5.77 -0.85 0.70
N ILE A 169 -4.62 -1.49 0.86
CA ILE A 169 -4.44 -2.66 1.73
C ILE A 169 -3.55 -2.23 2.89
N THR A 170 -4.08 -2.23 4.11
CA THR A 170 -3.40 -1.67 5.28
C THR A 170 -3.40 -2.61 6.49
N GLU A 171 -2.33 -2.53 7.29
CA GLU A 171 -2.26 -3.25 8.57
C GLU A 171 -3.35 -2.79 9.55
N SER A 172 -3.63 -3.62 10.57
CA SER A 172 -4.67 -3.36 11.55
C SER A 172 -4.29 -3.81 12.96
N THR A 173 -2.98 -3.89 13.24
CA THR A 173 -2.43 -4.45 14.49
C THR A 173 -2.95 -3.73 15.75
N TYR A 174 -3.17 -2.42 15.67
CA TYR A 174 -3.67 -1.60 16.78
C TYR A 174 -4.98 -0.88 16.46
N ALA A 175 -5.87 -1.56 15.74
CA ALA A 175 -7.15 -1.02 15.28
C ALA A 175 -8.04 -0.41 16.38
N LYS A 176 -7.95 -0.90 17.63
CA LYS A 176 -8.71 -0.39 18.79
C LYS A 176 -7.92 0.53 19.72
N THR A 177 -6.61 0.62 19.54
CA THR A 177 -5.75 1.32 20.48
C THR A 177 -5.53 2.74 20.00
N VAL A 178 -5.84 3.70 20.86
CA VAL A 178 -5.39 5.10 20.71
C VAL A 178 -4.26 5.30 21.70
N ARG A 179 -3.10 5.76 21.23
CA ARG A 179 -1.92 5.89 22.09
C ARG A 179 -1.80 7.27 22.69
N ASP A 180 -1.35 7.30 23.94
CA ASP A 180 -0.89 8.52 24.57
C ASP A 180 0.31 9.12 23.83
N SER A 181 0.51 10.42 24.04
CA SER A 181 1.64 11.16 23.49
C SER A 181 2.96 10.41 23.75
N LYS A 182 3.80 10.33 22.72
CA LYS A 182 5.13 9.71 22.80
C LYS A 182 5.93 10.23 23.99
N HIS A 183 5.91 11.54 24.22
CA HIS A 183 6.62 12.18 25.34
C HIS A 183 6.15 11.73 26.71
N ALA A 184 4.84 11.47 26.90
CA ALA A 184 4.33 10.93 28.16
C ALA A 184 4.86 9.52 28.41
N ARG A 185 4.80 8.65 27.39
CA ARG A 185 5.29 7.26 27.47
C ARG A 185 6.80 7.19 27.71
N GLU A 186 7.59 8.00 27.00
CA GLU A 186 9.04 8.10 27.21
C GLU A 186 9.38 8.53 28.65
N ARG A 187 8.67 9.53 29.17
CA ARG A 187 8.87 10.03 30.53
C ARG A 187 8.50 8.98 31.59
N GLU A 188 7.39 8.28 31.40
CA GLU A 188 6.99 7.20 32.31
C GLU A 188 8.02 6.07 32.32
N PHE A 189 8.47 5.64 31.15
CA PHE A 189 9.53 4.67 30.99
C PHE A 189 10.82 5.08 31.70
N LEU A 190 11.34 6.27 31.40
CA LEU A 190 12.56 6.79 32.01
C LEU A 190 12.42 6.92 33.53
N LYS A 191 11.25 7.34 34.03
CA LYS A 191 10.98 7.41 35.48
C LYS A 191 11.00 6.02 36.13
N ALA A 192 10.40 5.01 35.50
CA ALA A 192 10.40 3.64 36.01
C ALA A 192 11.82 3.05 36.03
N VAL A 193 12.56 3.20 34.94
CA VAL A 193 13.94 2.74 34.81
C VAL A 193 14.84 3.43 35.85
N HIS A 194 14.82 4.77 35.91
CA HIS A 194 15.62 5.55 36.86
C HIS A 194 15.33 5.13 38.30
N LYS A 195 14.05 5.05 38.68
CA LYS A 195 13.63 4.65 40.03
C LYS A 195 14.21 3.28 40.42
N CYS A 196 14.15 2.30 39.51
CA CYS A 196 14.71 0.97 39.75
C CYS A 196 16.22 1.02 39.97
N VAL A 197 16.97 1.63 39.04
CA VAL A 197 18.44 1.58 39.09
C VAL A 197 19.00 2.42 40.23
N SER A 198 18.33 3.51 40.63
CA SER A 198 18.66 4.26 41.85
C SER A 198 18.41 3.47 43.13
N GLY A 199 17.49 2.51 43.12
CA GLY A 199 17.27 1.57 44.21
C GLY A 199 18.28 0.41 44.26
N GLY A 200 19.24 0.34 43.31
CA GLY A 200 20.18 -0.78 43.18
C GLY A 200 19.59 -2.00 42.47
N GLY A 201 18.37 -1.91 41.94
CA GLY A 201 17.74 -2.96 41.14
C GLY A 201 18.28 -3.02 39.70
N LYS A 202 17.97 -4.11 39.00
CA LYS A 202 18.33 -4.31 37.59
C LYS A 202 17.09 -4.19 36.72
N VAL A 203 17.26 -3.67 35.50
CA VAL A 203 16.18 -3.53 34.52
C VAL A 203 16.48 -4.41 33.33
N LEU A 204 15.54 -5.27 32.95
CA LEU A 204 15.59 -6.10 31.76
C LEU A 204 14.52 -5.63 30.76
N ILE A 205 14.95 -5.30 29.55
CA ILE A 205 14.09 -4.80 28.47
C ILE A 205 14.15 -5.79 27.30
N PRO A 206 13.17 -6.69 27.16
CA PRO A 206 13.01 -7.48 25.94
C PRO A 206 12.55 -6.58 24.78
N ALA A 207 13.32 -6.58 23.70
CA ALA A 207 13.01 -5.87 22.46
C ALA A 207 13.61 -6.62 21.27
N PHE A 208 12.99 -6.48 20.09
CA PHE A 208 13.59 -6.95 18.85
C PHE A 208 14.90 -6.22 18.57
N ALA A 209 15.89 -6.96 18.05
CA ALA A 209 17.22 -6.46 17.75
C ALA A 209 17.26 -5.37 16.66
N LEU A 210 16.21 -5.29 15.85
CA LEU A 210 16.03 -4.30 14.79
C LEU A 210 14.80 -3.43 15.07
N GLY A 211 14.96 -2.11 14.99
CA GLY A 211 13.90 -1.12 15.21
C GLY A 211 13.83 -0.69 16.68
N ARG A 212 13.08 -1.42 17.51
CA ARG A 212 12.77 -0.95 18.87
C ARG A 212 14.00 -0.88 19.78
N ALA A 213 14.96 -1.80 19.64
CA ALA A 213 16.21 -1.71 20.37
C ALA A 213 16.92 -0.36 20.12
N GLN A 214 17.07 0.05 18.86
CA GLN A 214 17.73 1.31 18.50
C GLN A 214 17.00 2.54 19.06
N GLU A 215 15.66 2.55 19.06
CA GLU A 215 14.90 3.63 19.69
C GLU A 215 15.23 3.77 21.18
N LEU A 216 15.21 2.65 21.90
CA LEU A 216 15.45 2.63 23.34
C LEU A 216 16.92 2.95 23.67
N CYS A 217 17.88 2.52 22.86
CA CYS A 217 19.29 2.90 23.01
C CYS A 217 19.45 4.42 22.98
N ILE A 218 18.90 5.08 21.95
CA ILE A 218 19.02 6.54 21.79
C ILE A 218 18.33 7.25 22.96
N LEU A 219 17.14 6.80 23.35
CA LEU A 219 16.39 7.39 24.47
C LEU A 219 17.17 7.29 25.79
N LEU A 220 17.76 6.12 26.08
CA LEU A 220 18.51 5.89 27.31
C LEU A 220 19.85 6.61 27.30
N ASP A 221 20.59 6.60 26.20
CA ASP A 221 21.90 7.28 26.09
C ASP A 221 21.74 8.80 26.30
N ASP A 222 20.75 9.42 25.64
CA ASP A 222 20.37 10.82 25.82
C ASP A 222 20.07 11.14 27.30
N TYR A 223 19.31 10.24 27.96
CA TYR A 223 18.90 10.45 29.35
C TYR A 223 20.05 10.26 30.34
N TRP A 224 20.92 9.26 30.09
CA TRP A 224 22.10 8.98 30.90
C TRP A 224 23.08 10.16 30.87
N GLU A 225 23.31 10.74 29.69
CA GLU A 225 24.16 11.92 29.53
C GLU A 225 23.61 13.10 30.33
N ARG A 226 22.31 13.40 30.17
CA ARG A 226 21.64 14.53 30.84
C ARG A 226 21.61 14.41 32.36
N MET A 227 21.40 13.21 32.87
CA MET A 227 21.33 12.93 34.30
C MET A 227 22.70 12.59 34.92
N ASN A 228 23.76 12.55 34.11
CA ASN A 228 25.11 12.13 34.49
C ASN A 228 25.16 10.78 35.23
N LEU A 229 24.35 9.82 34.76
CA LEU A 229 24.29 8.48 35.36
C LEU A 229 25.52 7.67 34.93
N LYS A 230 26.11 6.93 35.88
CA LYS A 230 27.28 6.07 35.64
C LYS A 230 26.96 4.57 35.63
N ILE A 231 25.68 4.24 35.76
CA ILE A 231 25.19 2.87 35.80
C ILE A 231 25.33 2.28 34.40
N PRO A 232 25.99 1.12 34.23
CA PRO A 232 26.20 0.55 32.90
C PRO A 232 24.89 0.09 32.26
N ILE A 233 24.78 0.29 30.95
CA ILE A 233 23.70 -0.25 30.12
C ILE A 233 24.30 -1.39 29.29
N TYR A 234 23.60 -2.52 29.21
CA TYR A 234 24.05 -3.70 28.48
C TYR A 234 23.09 -4.04 27.33
N PHE A 235 23.62 -4.57 26.24
CA PHE A 235 22.84 -5.05 25.09
C PHE A 235 23.15 -6.50 24.76
N SER A 236 22.17 -7.19 24.17
CA SER A 236 22.40 -8.53 23.66
C SER A 236 23.33 -8.53 22.46
N ALA A 237 24.31 -9.44 22.50
CA ALA A 237 25.28 -9.66 21.42
C ALA A 237 24.60 -10.07 20.12
N GLY A 238 25.36 -10.06 19.02
CA GLY A 238 24.93 -10.66 17.76
C GLY A 238 24.09 -9.70 16.92
N LEU A 239 22.82 -10.04 16.71
CA LEU A 239 21.94 -9.39 15.74
C LEU A 239 21.83 -7.87 15.96
N THR A 240 21.76 -7.41 17.21
CA THR A 240 21.64 -5.97 17.52
C THR A 240 22.87 -5.17 17.12
N ILE A 241 24.08 -5.74 17.33
CA ILE A 241 25.35 -5.09 16.96
C ILE A 241 25.43 -4.97 15.44
N GLN A 242 25.11 -6.06 14.73
CA GLN A 242 25.10 -6.08 13.26
C GLN A 242 24.04 -5.12 12.70
N ALA A 243 22.83 -5.12 13.25
CA ALA A 243 21.79 -4.16 12.91
C ALA A 243 22.28 -2.72 13.10
N ASN A 244 22.95 -2.42 14.22
CA ASN A 244 23.51 -1.09 14.48
C ASN A 244 24.55 -0.67 13.42
N MET A 245 25.38 -1.59 12.92
CA MET A 245 26.30 -1.30 11.82
C MET A 245 25.55 -0.90 10.54
N TYR A 246 24.45 -1.57 10.21
CA TYR A 246 23.61 -1.20 9.07
C TYR A 246 22.94 0.17 9.27
N TYR A 247 22.47 0.50 10.48
CA TYR A 247 21.96 1.84 10.79
C TYR A 247 22.99 2.94 10.54
N LYS A 248 24.26 2.70 10.89
CA LYS A 248 25.37 3.64 10.62
C LYS A 248 25.64 3.81 9.13
N MET A 249 25.63 2.70 8.38
CA MET A 249 25.94 2.71 6.94
C MET A 249 24.79 3.31 6.11
N LEU A 250 23.54 3.03 6.48
CA LEU A 250 22.34 3.40 5.74
C LEU A 250 21.64 4.62 6.35
N ILE A 251 22.44 5.56 6.87
CA ILE A 251 21.95 6.77 7.56
C ILE A 251 20.98 7.60 6.71
N GLY A 252 21.11 7.54 5.38
CA GLY A 252 20.21 8.21 4.43
C GLY A 252 18.73 7.82 4.57
N TRP A 253 18.45 6.65 5.15
CA TRP A 253 17.11 6.10 5.36
C TRP A 253 16.52 6.40 6.76
N THR A 254 17.25 7.12 7.59
CA THR A 254 16.82 7.52 8.95
C THR A 254 16.09 8.86 8.94
N SER A 255 15.61 9.29 10.11
CA SER A 255 14.94 10.59 10.26
C SER A 255 15.86 11.77 9.89
N GLN A 256 15.28 12.91 9.49
CA GLN A 256 16.07 14.11 9.19
C GLN A 256 16.91 14.56 10.40
N LYS A 257 16.36 14.45 11.61
CA LYS A 257 17.07 14.75 12.85
C LYS A 257 18.35 13.93 13.02
N ILE A 258 18.31 12.63 12.69
CA ILE A 258 19.48 11.74 12.77
C ILE A 258 20.50 12.11 11.69
N LYS A 259 20.05 12.34 10.46
CA LYS A 259 20.91 12.79 9.34
C LYS A 259 21.65 14.09 9.69
N ASP A 260 20.95 15.05 10.29
CA ASP A 260 21.55 16.33 10.69
C ASP A 260 22.57 16.13 11.80
N SER A 261 22.22 15.33 12.82
CA SER A 261 23.11 15.04 13.96
C SER A 261 24.39 14.30 13.54
N TYR A 262 24.29 13.41 12.55
CA TYR A 262 25.39 12.60 12.02
C TYR A 262 26.57 13.44 11.53
N THR A 263 26.34 14.68 11.09
CA THR A 263 27.40 15.61 10.68
C THR A 263 28.34 16.00 11.83
N VAL A 264 27.87 15.92 13.07
CA VAL A 264 28.62 16.28 14.29
C VAL A 264 29.02 15.04 15.08
N HIS A 265 28.10 14.09 15.25
CA HIS A 265 28.34 12.82 15.92
C HIS A 265 27.36 11.77 15.40
N ASN A 266 27.80 10.51 15.33
CA ASN A 266 26.91 9.43 14.93
C ASN A 266 25.99 9.05 16.09
N PRO A 267 24.65 9.18 15.97
CA PRO A 267 23.72 8.86 17.06
C PRO A 267 23.67 7.37 17.43
N PHE A 268 24.32 6.51 16.64
CA PHE A 268 24.45 5.07 16.88
C PHE A 268 25.83 4.69 17.46
N ASP A 269 26.71 5.68 17.71
CA ASP A 269 27.95 5.55 18.47
C ASP A 269 27.69 5.90 19.94
N PHE A 270 27.15 4.93 20.66
CA PHE A 270 26.71 5.14 22.03
C PHE A 270 27.88 5.29 23.01
N LYS A 271 27.85 6.35 23.81
CA LYS A 271 28.97 6.77 24.67
C LYS A 271 29.04 5.94 25.97
N HIS A 272 27.88 5.56 26.51
CA HIS A 272 27.81 4.91 27.82
C HIS A 272 28.01 3.41 27.72
N GLY A 273 29.23 3.00 27.35
CA GLY A 273 29.81 1.67 27.58
C GLY A 273 28.83 0.50 27.46
N PHE A 274 28.27 0.30 26.27
CA PHE A 274 27.38 -0.83 26.00
C PHE A 274 28.16 -2.12 26.02
N LEU A 275 28.17 -2.75 27.19
CA LEU A 275 28.77 -4.06 27.40
C LEU A 275 27.79 -5.15 26.95
N THR A 276 28.34 -6.17 26.32
CA THR A 276 27.56 -7.23 25.69
C THR A 276 27.12 -8.27 26.73
N LEU A 277 25.80 -8.54 26.84
CA LEU A 277 25.26 -9.65 27.64
C LEU A 277 24.33 -10.49 26.77
N GLN A 278 24.66 -11.76 26.53
CA GLN A 278 23.84 -12.65 25.72
C GLN A 278 22.52 -12.98 26.43
N PHE A 279 21.42 -12.36 25.98
CA PHE A 279 20.05 -12.72 26.39
C PHE A 279 19.26 -13.19 25.18
N ALA A 280 18.46 -14.24 25.37
CA ALA A 280 17.51 -14.73 24.37
C ALA A 280 16.46 -13.64 24.09
N THR A 281 16.30 -13.26 22.82
CA THR A 281 15.24 -12.35 22.37
C THR A 281 13.89 -13.07 22.45
N SER A 282 12.89 -12.46 23.07
CA SER A 282 11.51 -12.97 23.09
C SER A 282 10.52 -11.91 22.61
N SER A 283 9.37 -12.36 22.12
CA SER A 283 8.34 -11.58 21.41
C SER A 283 7.48 -10.66 22.31
N VAL A 284 7.79 -10.54 23.60
CA VAL A 284 7.00 -9.75 24.56
C VAL A 284 7.72 -8.45 24.89
N HIS A 285 7.12 -7.32 24.49
CA HIS A 285 7.56 -5.96 24.85
C HIS A 285 7.18 -5.61 26.30
N SER A 286 7.69 -6.36 27.28
CA SER A 286 7.37 -6.18 28.71
C SER A 286 8.62 -5.80 29.50
N LEU A 287 8.64 -4.63 30.15
CA LEU A 287 9.72 -4.25 31.05
C LEU A 287 9.71 -5.16 32.28
N MET A 288 10.78 -5.90 32.50
CA MET A 288 10.97 -6.68 33.73
C MET A 288 11.94 -5.94 34.65
N ILE A 289 11.46 -5.53 35.82
CA ILE A 289 12.29 -4.97 36.88
C ILE A 289 12.69 -6.10 37.85
N LEU A 290 13.99 -6.30 38.04
CA LEU A 290 14.60 -7.33 38.88
C LEU A 290 15.16 -6.69 40.16
N ASP A 291 14.58 -7.02 41.31
CA ASP A 291 15.06 -6.59 42.64
C ASP A 291 16.09 -7.58 43.22
N PRO A 292 17.04 -7.15 44.09
CA PRO A 292 18.17 -7.96 44.55
C PRO A 292 17.85 -9.03 45.63
N VAL A 293 16.58 -9.42 45.84
CA VAL A 293 16.20 -10.43 46.84
C VAL A 293 15.55 -11.63 46.15
N TYR A 294 16.09 -12.84 46.36
CA TYR A 294 15.69 -14.13 45.80
C TYR A 294 14.30 -14.63 46.26
N PHE A 295 13.26 -13.84 46.02
CA PHE A 295 11.86 -14.26 45.93
C PHE A 295 11.30 -13.58 44.67
N LEU A 296 10.68 -14.33 43.74
CA LEU A 296 10.07 -13.80 42.52
C LEU A 296 8.94 -12.79 42.85
N ARG A 297 9.28 -11.55 43.21
CA ARG A 297 8.39 -10.38 43.24
C ARG A 297 8.77 -9.47 42.09
N HIS A 298 8.56 -9.94 40.86
CA HIS A 298 8.85 -9.17 39.65
C HIS A 298 7.75 -8.13 39.43
N LEU A 299 8.12 -6.86 39.37
CA LEU A 299 7.22 -5.80 38.94
C LEU A 299 7.27 -5.74 37.40
N ILE A 300 6.25 -6.27 36.74
CA ILE A 300 6.12 -6.20 35.29
C ILE A 300 5.43 -4.88 34.95
N HIS A 301 6.16 -3.98 34.29
CA HIS A 301 5.60 -2.77 33.71
C HIS A 301 5.41 -2.95 32.21
N GLN A 302 4.17 -2.98 31.74
CA GLN A 302 3.90 -3.02 30.32
C GLN A 302 3.78 -1.60 29.78
N LEU A 303 4.82 -1.12 29.11
CA LEU A 303 4.84 0.18 28.45
C LEU A 303 4.79 -0.03 26.94
N SER A 304 3.76 0.50 26.29
CA SER A 304 3.57 0.32 24.86
C SER A 304 4.55 1.18 24.08
N PHE A 305 5.64 0.58 23.59
CA PHE A 305 6.56 1.16 22.61
C PHE A 305 6.44 0.43 21.28
N SER A 306 5.23 0.13 20.83
CA SER A 306 5.10 -0.55 19.54
C SER A 306 5.40 0.41 18.37
N PRO A 307 6.23 0.01 17.37
CA PRO A 307 6.50 0.79 16.16
C PRO A 307 5.36 0.78 15.13
N HIS A 308 4.29 0.03 15.36
CA HIS A 308 3.13 0.04 14.47
C HIS A 308 2.33 1.32 14.64
N THR A 309 1.60 1.73 13.62
CA THR A 309 0.63 2.82 13.73
C THR A 309 -0.50 2.44 14.71
N ASP A 310 -1.16 3.43 15.29
CA ASP A 310 -2.33 3.23 16.15
C ASP A 310 -3.63 3.48 15.37
N SER A 311 -4.78 3.29 16.03
CA SER A 311 -6.09 3.45 15.39
C SER A 311 -6.26 4.83 14.72
N LYS A 312 -5.73 5.88 15.35
CA LYS A 312 -5.77 7.23 14.79
C LYS A 312 -4.94 7.33 13.53
N GLY A 313 -3.67 6.89 13.58
CA GLY A 313 -2.81 6.92 12.40
C GLY A 313 -3.34 6.11 11.22
N ILE A 314 -4.04 4.99 11.47
CA ILE A 314 -4.69 4.21 10.39
C ILE A 314 -5.81 5.00 9.74
N MET A 315 -6.68 5.64 10.53
CA MET A 315 -7.77 6.47 10.03
C MET A 315 -7.23 7.69 9.28
N ASP A 316 -6.24 8.39 9.84
CA ASP A 316 -5.61 9.58 9.25
C ASP A 316 -5.00 9.25 7.87
N LEU A 317 -4.29 8.12 7.72
CA LEU A 317 -3.73 7.69 6.43
C LEU A 317 -4.82 7.30 5.43
N THR A 318 -5.84 6.58 5.89
CA THR A 318 -6.95 6.13 5.05
C THR A 318 -7.74 7.32 4.50
N GLU A 319 -8.03 8.32 5.35
CA GLU A 319 -8.67 9.57 4.95
C GLU A 319 -7.79 10.36 3.97
N PHE A 320 -6.49 10.53 4.28
CA PHE A 320 -5.53 11.24 3.42
C PHE A 320 -5.44 10.66 2.01
N LEU A 321 -5.46 9.33 1.89
CA LEU A 321 -5.39 8.63 0.61
C LEU A 321 -6.75 8.55 -0.11
N SER A 322 -7.86 8.63 0.63
CA SER A 322 -9.23 8.55 0.13
C SER A 322 -9.43 7.48 -0.96
N PRO A 323 -9.07 6.21 -0.73
CA PRO A 323 -9.19 5.15 -1.72
C PRO A 323 -10.65 4.79 -2.00
N SER A 324 -10.94 4.23 -3.19
CA SER A 324 -12.29 3.72 -3.49
C SER A 324 -12.69 2.52 -2.62
N HIS A 325 -11.72 1.71 -2.17
CA HIS A 325 -11.94 0.52 -1.34
C HIS A 325 -10.77 0.31 -0.36
N VAL A 326 -11.04 -0.30 0.79
CA VAL A 326 -10.04 -0.62 1.82
C VAL A 326 -10.06 -2.11 2.17
N ILE A 327 -8.90 -2.74 2.30
CA ILE A 327 -8.73 -4.09 2.84
C ILE A 327 -7.84 -4.02 4.08
N LEU A 328 -8.32 -4.57 5.19
CA LEU A 328 -7.57 -4.73 6.43
C LEU A 328 -6.87 -6.08 6.44
N VAL A 329 -5.59 -6.06 6.77
CA VAL A 329 -4.75 -7.24 6.97
C VAL A 329 -3.95 -7.08 8.26
N HIS A 330 -3.17 -8.09 8.64
CA HIS A 330 -2.19 -8.00 9.74
C HIS A 330 -2.80 -7.45 11.05
N GLY A 331 -3.86 -8.10 11.52
CA GLY A 331 -4.53 -7.76 12.78
C GLY A 331 -5.50 -8.85 13.24
N GLU A 332 -5.89 -8.78 14.50
CA GLU A 332 -6.84 -9.76 15.07
C GLU A 332 -8.26 -9.51 14.56
N LYS A 333 -9.02 -10.58 14.28
CA LYS A 333 -10.38 -10.50 13.73
C LYS A 333 -11.33 -9.55 14.48
N PRO A 334 -11.40 -9.55 15.82
CA PRO A 334 -12.27 -8.61 16.55
C PRO A 334 -11.84 -7.14 16.45
N GLN A 335 -10.55 -6.89 16.19
CA GLN A 335 -10.02 -5.54 15.99
C GLN A 335 -10.27 -5.06 14.56
N MET A 336 -10.07 -5.93 13.56
CA MET A 336 -10.39 -5.66 12.17
C MET A 336 -11.89 -5.36 11.96
N SER A 337 -12.78 -6.12 12.61
CA SER A 337 -14.23 -5.86 12.54
C SER A 337 -14.58 -4.46 13.03
N PHE A 338 -14.01 -4.04 14.15
CA PHE A 338 -14.22 -2.71 14.72
C PHE A 338 -13.69 -1.61 13.80
N LEU A 339 -12.49 -1.78 13.25
CA LEU A 339 -11.91 -0.78 12.35
C LEU A 339 -12.68 -0.68 11.03
N LYS A 340 -13.18 -1.79 10.48
CA LYS A 340 -14.07 -1.79 9.32
C LYS A 340 -15.31 -0.93 9.59
N GLU A 341 -16.01 -1.18 10.70
CA GLU A 341 -17.21 -0.42 11.08
C GLU A 341 -16.92 1.08 11.16
N ARG A 342 -15.75 1.46 11.70
CA ARG A 342 -15.31 2.87 11.77
C ARG A 342 -14.99 3.46 10.41
N ILE A 343 -14.26 2.76 9.54
CA ILE A 343 -13.95 3.24 8.19
C ILE A 343 -15.23 3.43 7.38
N GLU A 344 -16.17 2.48 7.46
CA GLU A 344 -17.44 2.57 6.73
C GLU A 344 -18.35 3.68 7.25
N SER A 345 -18.40 3.89 8.58
CA SER A 345 -19.28 4.91 9.18
C SER A 345 -18.70 6.32 9.17
N GLU A 346 -17.39 6.48 9.41
CA GLU A 346 -16.73 7.79 9.52
C GLU A 346 -16.21 8.28 8.15
N LEU A 347 -15.68 7.40 7.30
CA LEU A 347 -15.07 7.76 6.02
C LEU A 347 -15.94 7.43 4.80
N GLY A 348 -17.01 6.64 4.97
CA GLY A 348 -17.93 6.26 3.88
C GLY A 348 -17.30 5.35 2.83
N MET A 349 -16.18 4.69 3.14
CA MET A 349 -15.43 3.85 2.20
C MET A 349 -15.77 2.36 2.42
N PRO A 350 -16.07 1.57 1.38
CA PRO A 350 -16.22 0.13 1.48
C PRO A 350 -14.95 -0.51 2.06
N CYS A 351 -15.10 -1.26 3.16
CA CYS A 351 -13.97 -1.88 3.85
C CYS A 351 -14.14 -3.39 4.01
N TYR A 352 -13.07 -4.15 3.80
CA TYR A 352 -13.09 -5.62 3.87
C TYR A 352 -11.98 -6.12 4.81
N TYR A 353 -12.18 -7.29 5.44
CA TYR A 353 -11.15 -8.01 6.21
C TYR A 353 -11.22 -9.51 5.89
N PRO A 354 -10.82 -9.94 4.69
CA PRO A 354 -10.98 -11.33 4.28
C PRO A 354 -10.24 -12.29 5.22
N ALA A 355 -10.81 -13.46 5.45
CA ALA A 355 -10.10 -14.55 6.10
C ALA A 355 -8.99 -15.10 5.20
N ASN A 356 -8.04 -15.84 5.79
CA ASN A 356 -7.04 -16.56 5.00
C ASN A 356 -7.73 -17.47 3.96
N ASN A 357 -7.22 -17.44 2.73
CA ASN A 357 -7.78 -18.15 1.55
C ASN A 357 -9.11 -17.61 1.02
N GLU A 358 -9.64 -16.52 1.58
CA GLU A 358 -10.81 -15.83 1.01
C GLU A 358 -10.39 -14.88 -0.11
N THR A 359 -11.20 -14.80 -1.18
CA THR A 359 -10.95 -13.91 -2.31
C THR A 359 -11.96 -12.78 -2.32
N VAL A 360 -11.46 -11.54 -2.33
CA VAL A 360 -12.29 -10.33 -2.48
C VAL A 360 -12.18 -9.82 -3.91
N SER A 361 -13.32 -9.52 -4.54
CA SER A 361 -13.36 -8.93 -5.88
C SER A 361 -13.64 -7.44 -5.78
N ILE A 362 -12.67 -6.62 -6.19
CA ILE A 362 -12.77 -5.17 -6.15
C ILE A 362 -13.09 -4.63 -7.56
N PRO A 363 -14.21 -3.92 -7.76
CA PRO A 363 -14.49 -3.28 -9.04
C PRO A 363 -13.48 -2.16 -9.28
N THR A 364 -12.93 -2.11 -10.49
CA THR A 364 -11.97 -1.07 -10.90
C THR A 364 -12.54 -0.27 -12.06
N THR A 365 -12.27 1.03 -12.07
CA THR A 365 -12.72 1.89 -13.18
C THR A 365 -11.79 1.67 -14.36
N LYS A 366 -12.29 1.01 -15.41
CA LYS A 366 -11.53 0.85 -16.64
C LYS A 366 -11.70 2.09 -17.50
N ASN A 367 -10.62 2.85 -17.68
CA ASN A 367 -10.65 4.03 -18.53
C ASN A 367 -10.37 3.59 -19.98
N LEU A 368 -11.36 3.75 -20.86
CA LEU A 368 -11.10 3.55 -22.28
C LEU A 368 -10.33 4.78 -22.79
N LYS A 369 -9.07 4.61 -23.20
CA LYS A 369 -8.36 5.65 -23.92
C LYS A 369 -9.01 5.83 -25.29
N ILE A 370 -9.68 6.95 -25.48
CA ILE A 370 -10.28 7.35 -26.75
C ILE A 370 -9.39 8.46 -27.32
N SER A 371 -8.95 8.31 -28.57
CA SER A 371 -8.23 9.36 -29.29
C SER A 371 -9.24 10.25 -30.04
N ALA A 372 -9.01 11.56 -30.05
CA ALA A 372 -9.85 12.51 -30.78
C ALA A 372 -9.16 12.94 -32.08
N THR A 373 -9.92 13.15 -33.15
CA THR A 373 -9.40 13.81 -34.36
C THR A 373 -9.13 15.28 -34.08
N ASP A 374 -8.13 15.86 -34.75
CA ASP A 374 -7.81 17.30 -34.62
C ASP A 374 -9.02 18.18 -34.94
N LYS A 375 -9.85 17.73 -35.90
CA LYS A 375 -11.09 18.40 -36.29
C LYS A 375 -12.15 18.37 -35.18
N PHE A 376 -12.30 17.26 -34.47
CA PHE A 376 -13.17 17.16 -33.30
C PHE A 376 -12.67 18.05 -32.15
N ILE A 377 -11.36 18.14 -31.94
CA ILE A 377 -10.78 19.04 -30.92
C ILE A 377 -11.06 20.51 -31.30
N ALA A 378 -10.93 20.86 -32.58
CA ALA A 378 -11.25 22.20 -33.08
C ALA A 378 -12.75 22.55 -32.97
N SER A 379 -13.64 21.58 -33.21
CA SER A 379 -15.10 21.78 -33.09
C SER A 379 -15.52 22.02 -31.63
N CYS A 380 -14.90 21.33 -30.67
CA CYS A 380 -15.08 21.58 -29.23
C CYS A 380 -14.64 22.99 -28.80
N SER A 381 -13.68 23.57 -29.51
CA SER A 381 -13.13 24.91 -29.20
C SER A 381 -13.99 26.04 -29.81
N THR A 382 -14.74 25.75 -30.87
CA THR A 382 -15.50 26.73 -31.68
C THR A 382 -16.98 26.80 -31.35
N SER A 383 -17.50 25.97 -30.44
CA SER A 383 -18.86 26.07 -29.89
C SER A 383 -19.01 27.28 -28.97
N GLN A 384 -19.06 28.46 -29.57
CA GLN A 384 -19.87 29.58 -29.13
C GLN A 384 -20.98 29.73 -30.18
N ALA A 385 -22.24 29.71 -29.71
CA ALA A 385 -23.44 29.97 -30.49
C ALA A 385 -23.82 28.93 -31.57
N ARG A 386 -24.45 27.82 -31.17
CA ARG A 386 -25.54 27.23 -31.96
C ARG A 386 -26.71 26.94 -31.05
N ASP A 387 -27.60 27.92 -31.00
CA ASP A 387 -28.97 27.78 -30.53
C ASP A 387 -29.78 27.25 -31.72
N SER A 388 -30.20 25.98 -31.69
CA SER A 388 -31.27 25.48 -32.57
C SER A 388 -31.70 24.05 -32.24
N THR A 389 -32.90 23.95 -31.69
CA THR A 389 -33.97 22.98 -31.98
C THR A 389 -33.66 21.72 -32.82
N GLN A 390 -34.05 20.57 -32.25
CA GLN A 390 -34.34 19.25 -32.86
C GLN A 390 -33.16 18.31 -33.20
N LYS A 391 -32.98 17.29 -32.34
CA LYS A 391 -33.17 15.84 -32.65
C LYS A 391 -32.90 15.00 -31.38
N SER A 392 -33.93 14.79 -30.57
CA SER A 392 -33.85 13.91 -29.39
C SER A 392 -34.20 12.47 -29.77
N ASN A 393 -33.18 11.66 -30.05
CA ASN A 393 -33.25 10.19 -29.99
C ASN A 393 -32.10 9.65 -29.10
N LEU A 394 -31.83 10.32 -27.98
CA LEU A 394 -30.85 9.88 -26.99
C LEU A 394 -31.55 9.09 -25.88
N ILE A 395 -31.23 7.79 -25.79
CA ILE A 395 -31.43 7.02 -24.56
C ILE A 395 -30.36 7.51 -23.58
N CYS A 396 -30.72 8.48 -22.74
CA CYS A 396 -29.88 8.89 -21.62
C CYS A 396 -30.02 7.85 -20.50
N GLY A 397 -28.93 7.16 -20.16
CA GLY A 397 -28.87 6.32 -18.97
C GLY A 397 -29.08 7.17 -17.71
N ASN A 398 -29.92 6.68 -16.80
CA ASN A 398 -30.42 7.40 -15.63
C ASN A 398 -29.36 8.14 -14.80
N HIS A 399 -29.71 9.38 -14.44
CA HIS A 399 -29.24 10.22 -13.32
C HIS A 399 -27.78 10.71 -13.30
N LEU A 400 -27.58 11.92 -13.84
CA LEU A 400 -26.63 12.92 -13.31
C LEU A 400 -27.42 14.16 -12.88
N SER A 401 -28.02 14.11 -11.69
CA SER A 401 -28.62 15.29 -11.05
C SER A 401 -27.55 15.98 -10.21
N GLY A 402 -26.86 16.97 -10.78
CA GLY A 402 -25.98 17.84 -10.01
C GLY A 402 -24.81 18.43 -10.79
N ALA A 403 -25.06 19.23 -11.83
CA ALA A 403 -24.05 20.11 -12.39
C ALA A 403 -24.70 21.45 -12.78
N ASN A 404 -24.66 22.42 -11.86
CA ASN A 404 -24.86 23.83 -12.20
C ASN A 404 -23.50 24.38 -12.66
N GLY A 405 -23.33 24.48 -13.98
CA GLY A 405 -22.18 25.09 -14.64
C GLY A 405 -22.32 24.91 -16.15
N ASP A 406 -21.97 25.93 -16.94
CA ASP A 406 -22.00 25.92 -18.41
C ASP A 406 -21.14 24.78 -19.00
N GLU A 407 -21.64 23.55 -19.00
CA GLU A 407 -21.03 22.43 -19.71
C GLU A 407 -21.32 22.56 -21.20
N LYS A 408 -20.30 22.98 -21.96
CA LYS A 408 -20.35 22.92 -23.43
C LYS A 408 -20.49 21.47 -23.87
N LEU A 409 -21.66 21.11 -24.37
CA LEU A 409 -21.92 19.79 -24.95
C LEU A 409 -21.12 19.65 -26.26
N ALA A 410 -20.24 18.66 -26.31
CA ALA A 410 -19.52 18.26 -27.51
C ALA A 410 -20.19 17.00 -28.08
N GLU A 411 -20.68 17.09 -29.32
CA GLU A 411 -21.29 15.97 -30.04
C GLU A 411 -20.33 15.43 -31.10
N GLY A 412 -20.19 14.11 -31.17
CA GLY A 412 -19.33 13.42 -32.12
C GLY A 412 -19.64 11.92 -32.20
N ILE A 413 -19.02 11.24 -33.15
CA ILE A 413 -19.19 9.80 -33.38
C ILE A 413 -18.04 9.05 -32.72
N LEU A 414 -18.37 8.06 -31.87
CA LEU A 414 -17.41 7.13 -31.29
C LEU A 414 -17.25 5.90 -32.21
N LEU A 415 -16.10 5.79 -32.87
CA LEU A 415 -15.72 4.61 -33.64
C LEU A 415 -14.97 3.61 -32.75
N MET A 416 -15.51 2.39 -32.64
CA MET A 416 -14.87 1.26 -31.96
C MET A 416 -14.74 0.07 -32.92
N GLU A 417 -13.53 -0.16 -33.44
CA GLU A 417 -13.22 -1.36 -34.25
C GLU A 417 -12.56 -2.44 -33.38
N LYS A 418 -12.82 -3.72 -33.68
CA LYS A 418 -12.35 -4.89 -32.89
C LYS A 418 -10.82 -5.03 -32.76
N SER A 419 -10.03 -4.19 -33.44
CA SER A 419 -8.56 -4.25 -33.49
C SER A 419 -7.86 -2.88 -33.51
N LYS A 420 -8.59 -1.77 -33.32
CA LYS A 420 -8.02 -0.41 -33.30
C LYS A 420 -8.42 0.32 -32.01
N ASP A 421 -7.61 1.30 -31.62
CA ASP A 421 -7.95 2.19 -30.52
C ASP A 421 -9.24 2.96 -30.83
N ALA A 422 -10.07 3.15 -29.80
CA ALA A 422 -11.31 3.89 -29.95
C ALA A 422 -11.02 5.34 -30.36
N LYS A 423 -11.83 5.86 -31.28
CA LYS A 423 -11.69 7.22 -31.82
C LYS A 423 -12.99 7.99 -31.71
N ILE A 424 -12.91 9.25 -31.30
CA ILE A 424 -14.01 10.20 -31.44
C ILE A 424 -13.71 11.16 -32.59
N LEU A 425 -14.71 11.38 -33.44
CA LEU A 425 -14.61 12.15 -34.67
C LEU A 425 -15.86 12.99 -34.91
N CYS A 426 -15.77 14.00 -35.78
CA CYS A 426 -16.95 14.70 -36.29
C CYS A 426 -17.74 13.81 -37.27
N GLU A 427 -19.05 14.02 -37.37
CA GLU A 427 -19.94 13.23 -38.23
C GLU A 427 -19.47 13.16 -39.69
N ASP A 428 -18.92 14.26 -40.20
CA ASP A 428 -18.45 14.38 -41.58
C ASP A 428 -17.10 13.68 -41.85
N GLU A 429 -16.39 13.22 -40.82
CA GLU A 429 -15.16 12.44 -40.95
C GLU A 429 -15.41 10.93 -41.09
N LEU A 430 -16.62 10.47 -40.75
CA LEU A 430 -16.92 9.04 -40.62
C LEU A 430 -16.74 8.28 -41.94
N LEU A 431 -17.31 8.80 -43.03
CA LEU A 431 -17.26 8.15 -44.34
C LEU A 431 -15.84 8.08 -44.88
N GLN A 432 -15.04 9.13 -44.66
CA GLN A 432 -13.65 9.19 -45.07
C GLN A 432 -12.78 8.17 -44.30
N LEU A 433 -13.03 8.01 -43.00
CA LEU A 433 -12.34 7.04 -42.15
C LEU A 433 -12.74 5.58 -42.43
N LEU A 434 -14.01 5.34 -42.78
CA LEU A 434 -14.51 4.02 -43.13
C LEU A 434 -14.18 3.61 -44.58
N GLY A 435 -13.75 4.55 -45.43
CA GLY A 435 -13.54 4.31 -46.85
C GLY A 435 -14.82 3.89 -47.58
N ALA A 436 -15.97 4.36 -47.11
CA ALA A 436 -17.29 3.97 -47.59
C ALA A 436 -17.99 5.14 -48.30
N GLU A 437 -18.77 4.83 -49.33
CA GLU A 437 -19.66 5.79 -49.97
C GLU A 437 -20.96 5.94 -49.15
N GLY A 438 -21.46 7.16 -49.04
CA GLY A 438 -22.70 7.43 -48.31
C GLY A 438 -23.92 6.92 -49.09
N HIS A 439 -24.79 6.18 -48.40
CA HIS A 439 -26.09 5.80 -48.95
C HIS A 439 -27.17 6.78 -48.50
N SER A 440 -27.81 7.45 -49.46
CA SER A 440 -28.97 8.32 -49.19
C SER A 440 -30.25 7.48 -49.17
N LEU A 441 -30.83 7.31 -47.98
CA LEU A 441 -32.15 6.70 -47.81
C LEU A 441 -33.19 7.82 -47.67
N GLN A 442 -34.10 7.93 -48.63
CA GLN A 442 -35.29 8.76 -48.50
C GLN A 442 -36.45 7.90 -47.97
N PHE A 443 -37.05 8.36 -46.88
CA PHE A 443 -38.31 7.82 -46.40
C PHE A 443 -39.43 8.76 -46.84
N GLU A 444 -40.26 8.34 -47.78
CA GLU A 444 -41.49 9.05 -48.14
C GLU A 444 -42.64 8.58 -47.25
N PRO A 445 -43.25 9.46 -46.44
CA PRO A 445 -44.45 9.10 -45.69
C PRO A 445 -45.66 9.07 -46.62
N LEU A 446 -46.28 7.90 -46.75
CA LEU A 446 -47.60 7.76 -47.39
C LEU A 446 -48.68 8.31 -46.45
N LEU A 447 -49.05 9.57 -46.62
CA LEU A 447 -50.23 10.17 -45.99
C LEU A 447 -51.46 9.92 -46.86
N HIS A 448 -52.44 9.16 -46.36
CA HIS A 448 -53.75 9.02 -46.98
C HIS A 448 -54.62 10.25 -46.66
N SER A 449 -54.93 11.07 -47.67
CA SER A 449 -56.03 12.04 -47.60
C SER A 449 -57.33 11.37 -48.06
N ARG A 450 -58.41 11.43 -47.24
CA ARG A 450 -59.75 11.07 -47.69
C ARG A 450 -60.28 12.17 -48.62
N ILE A 451 -60.44 11.87 -49.91
CA ILE A 451 -61.24 12.69 -50.82
C ILE A 451 -62.70 12.24 -50.64
N GLY A 452 -63.57 13.13 -50.15
CA GLY A 452 -65.01 12.91 -50.11
C GLY A 452 -65.63 13.22 -51.47
N GLU A 453 -66.55 12.36 -51.93
CA GLU A 453 -67.24 12.46 -53.22
C GLU A 453 -68.24 13.64 -53.29
N ALA A 454 -68.25 14.32 -54.44
CA ALA A 454 -69.33 15.06 -55.11
C ALA A 454 -70.20 16.09 -54.34
N GLU A 455 -70.15 17.35 -54.80
CA GLU A 455 -71.37 18.13 -55.07
C GLU A 455 -71.54 18.21 -56.60
N THR A 456 -72.52 17.47 -57.12
CA THR A 456 -73.09 17.72 -58.45
C THR A 456 -74.27 18.68 -58.27
N ASP A 457 -74.18 19.88 -58.83
CA ASP A 457 -75.37 20.66 -59.20
C ASP A 457 -75.12 21.42 -60.51
N ILE A 458 -75.87 20.99 -61.54
CA ILE A 458 -76.53 21.78 -62.58
C ILE A 458 -75.64 22.46 -63.67
N VAL A 459 -75.41 21.69 -64.74
CA VAL A 459 -75.85 21.88 -66.15
C VAL A 459 -76.09 23.31 -66.72
N ASP A 460 -75.58 23.47 -67.96
CA ASP A 460 -75.85 24.46 -69.03
C ASP A 460 -75.25 25.87 -68.93
N ASP A 461 -74.27 26.18 -69.79
CA ASP A 461 -74.57 26.87 -71.05
C ASP A 461 -73.31 27.09 -71.94
N LEU A 462 -73.46 26.70 -73.21
CA LEU A 462 -73.01 27.40 -74.42
C LEU A 462 -71.52 27.76 -74.64
N ALA A 463 -70.95 27.05 -75.63
CA ALA A 463 -70.40 27.56 -76.90
C ALA A 463 -69.57 28.86 -76.95
N SER A 464 -68.53 28.81 -77.81
CA SER A 464 -67.73 29.91 -78.41
C SER A 464 -66.87 30.72 -77.43
N GLU A 465 -65.58 30.98 -77.66
CA GLU A 465 -64.81 31.19 -78.89
C GLU A 465 -63.32 30.89 -78.64
#